data_AF-A0A820JBV9-F1
#
_entry.id   AF-A0A820JBV9-F1
#
_cell.length_a   1.000
_cell.length_b   1.000
_cell.length_c   1.000
_cell.angle_alpha   90.00
_cell.angle_beta   90.00
_cell.angle_gamma   90.00
#
_symmetry.space_group_name_H-M   'P 1'
#
loop_
_entity.id
_entity.type
_entity.pdbx_description
1 polymer ?
#
loop_
_entity_poly.entity_id
_entity_poly.type
_entity_poly.pdbx_seq_one_letter_code
_entity_poly.pdbx_strand_id
1 'polypeptide(L)'
;MVTRPPNVIGYLHLGHAIMCTLEETISRWHRMCGDTVPWVPGCDHAVNYIYKQMKVLGSSCDWLRQDFTMDENISNIVKEAFTRMHEKKLIYRSKQLVNWSCTLKSAISDIEIEKMELKGRSLIPVPGYEHPIEFSVLIYFAYSVENSGEKIIAATSRLETMLGDTAVVVHPDDERYKDLHGKYVQQPFLQRRLPILTDTMVGPAFDSSAVKVTPAHDHK
;
A
#
# COMPACT_ATOMS: atom_id res chain seq x y z
N MET A 1 2.79 23.66 21.48
CA MET A 1 3.19 22.28 21.16
C MET A 1 1.94 21.43 21.00
N VAL A 2 1.89 20.59 19.97
CA VAL A 2 0.76 19.67 19.71
C VAL A 2 1.32 18.25 19.80
N THR A 3 0.76 17.42 20.69
CA THR A 3 1.16 16.01 20.80
C THR A 3 0.68 15.24 19.58
N ARG A 4 1.47 14.27 19.11
CA ARG A 4 0.97 13.29 18.14
C ARG A 4 -0.14 12.48 18.82
N PRO A 5 -1.41 12.59 18.37
CA PRO A 5 -2.52 11.94 19.05
C PRO A 5 -2.30 10.42 19.00
N PRO A 6 -2.30 9.72 20.15
CA PRO A 6 -2.17 8.27 20.16
C PRO A 6 -3.40 7.62 19.53
N ASN A 7 -3.16 6.55 18.77
CA ASN A 7 -4.21 5.71 18.20
C ASN A 7 -4.87 4.89 19.30
N VAL A 8 -6.13 4.55 19.07
CA VAL A 8 -7.07 4.09 20.11
C VAL A 8 -7.17 2.60 20.33
N ILE A 9 -6.24 1.86 19.73
CA ILE A 9 -6.22 0.41 19.84
C ILE A 9 -5.45 0.03 21.12
N GLY A 10 -6.08 0.24 22.29
CA GLY A 10 -5.64 -0.29 23.57
C GLY A 10 -5.07 0.72 24.57
N TYR A 11 -4.00 0.32 25.25
CA TYR A 11 -3.39 1.05 26.37
C TYR A 11 -2.07 1.71 25.95
N LEU A 12 -1.71 2.82 26.61
CA LEU A 12 -0.37 3.39 26.46
C LEU A 12 0.71 2.37 26.85
N HIS A 13 1.62 2.09 25.92
CA HIS A 13 2.87 1.38 26.18
C HIS A 13 4.04 2.34 26.46
N LEU A 14 5.22 1.78 26.82
CA LEU A 14 6.41 2.54 27.22
C LEU A 14 6.85 3.59 26.18
N GLY A 15 6.70 3.29 24.89
CA GLY A 15 6.96 4.25 23.80
C GLY A 15 6.16 5.55 23.93
N HIS A 16 4.87 5.46 24.29
CA HIS A 16 4.06 6.65 24.55
C HIS A 16 4.52 7.39 25.80
N ALA A 17 4.88 6.66 26.86
CA ALA A 17 5.38 7.26 28.09
C ALA A 17 6.66 8.06 27.84
N ILE A 18 7.61 7.49 27.08
CA ILE A 18 8.86 8.18 26.70
C ILE A 18 8.54 9.50 25.96
N MET A 19 7.64 9.45 24.97
CA MET A 19 7.25 10.65 24.22
C MET A 19 6.60 11.70 25.13
N CYS A 20 5.64 11.29 25.96
CA CYS A 20 4.96 12.18 26.90
C CYS A 20 5.94 12.81 27.91
N THR A 21 6.89 12.03 28.44
CA THR A 21 7.88 12.53 29.40
C THR A 21 8.85 13.53 28.77
N LEU A 22 9.27 13.30 27.52
CA LEU A 22 10.11 14.25 26.79
C LEU A 22 9.37 15.57 26.54
N GLU A 23 8.15 15.48 26.01
CA GLU A 23 7.26 16.62 25.76
C GLU A 23 6.99 17.41 27.05
N GLU A 24 6.73 16.71 28.15
CA GLU A 24 6.49 17.30 29.47
C GLU A 24 7.73 18.01 30.02
N THR A 25 8.90 17.39 29.93
CA THR A 25 10.16 17.97 30.44
C THR A 25 10.48 19.27 29.71
N ILE A 26 10.38 19.26 28.38
CA ILE A 26 10.59 20.44 27.54
C ILE A 26 9.56 21.53 27.89
N SER A 27 8.29 21.15 28.00
CA SER A 27 7.21 22.11 28.30
C SER A 27 7.39 22.78 29.65
N ARG A 28 7.75 22.02 30.69
CA ARG A 28 8.01 22.54 32.02
C ARG A 28 9.22 23.47 32.04
N TRP A 29 10.32 23.08 31.40
CA TRP A 29 11.52 23.90 31.34
C TRP A 29 11.25 25.26 30.71
N HIS A 30 10.59 25.30 29.55
CA HIS A 30 10.22 26.56 28.88
C HIS A 30 9.27 27.42 29.73
N ARG A 31 8.27 26.81 30.39
CA ARG A 31 7.40 27.54 31.33
C ARG A 31 8.18 28.15 32.49
N MET A 32 9.20 27.45 32.99
CA MET A 32 10.10 27.97 34.04
C MET A 32 11.01 29.10 33.53
N CYS A 33 11.34 29.11 32.23
CA CYS A 33 12.04 30.23 31.57
C CYS A 33 11.14 31.46 31.31
N GLY A 34 9.84 31.38 31.64
CA GLY A 34 8.88 32.47 31.44
C GLY A 34 8.14 32.41 30.10
N ASP A 35 8.36 31.37 29.29
CA ASP A 35 7.68 31.21 28.01
C ASP A 35 6.23 30.74 28.20
N THR A 36 5.34 31.22 27.33
CA THR A 36 3.96 30.70 27.23
C THR A 36 3.95 29.43 26.40
N VAL A 37 3.73 28.27 27.03
CA VAL A 37 3.74 26.96 26.36
C VAL A 37 2.35 26.31 26.39
N PRO A 38 1.49 26.56 25.37
CA PRO A 38 0.26 25.82 25.20
C PRO A 38 0.60 24.43 24.67
N TRP A 39 0.43 23.42 25.54
CA TRP A 39 0.61 22.02 25.18
C TRP A 39 -0.76 21.35 25.05
N VAL A 40 -1.25 21.18 23.83
CA VAL A 40 -2.61 20.71 23.57
C VAL A 40 -2.60 19.18 23.40
N PRO A 41 -3.35 18.44 24.23
CA PRO A 41 -3.49 17.00 24.06
C PRO A 41 -4.57 16.70 23.00
N GLY A 42 -4.40 15.60 22.28
CA GLY A 42 -5.45 15.07 21.42
C GLY A 42 -5.35 13.56 21.33
N CYS A 43 -6.43 12.92 20.89
CA CYS A 43 -6.50 11.47 20.67
C CYS A 43 -7.13 11.16 19.32
N ASP A 44 -6.71 10.02 18.73
CA ASP A 44 -7.24 9.57 17.45
C ASP A 44 -8.20 8.38 17.64
N HIS A 45 -9.49 8.59 17.43
CA HIS A 45 -10.61 7.62 17.45
C HIS A 45 -11.20 7.02 18.78
N ALA A 46 -10.69 7.28 20.00
CA ALA A 46 -11.33 7.15 21.33
C ALA A 46 -10.60 7.89 22.48
N VAL A 47 -11.35 8.19 23.54
CA VAL A 47 -11.09 9.40 24.33
C VAL A 47 -10.66 9.12 25.78
N ASN A 48 -11.26 8.15 26.48
CA ASN A 48 -11.27 8.24 27.95
C ASN A 48 -10.10 7.55 28.68
N TYR A 49 -9.66 6.38 28.21
CA TYR A 49 -8.63 5.62 28.95
C TYR A 49 -7.23 6.20 28.78
N ILE A 50 -6.92 6.68 27.58
CA ILE A 50 -5.60 7.26 27.27
C ILE A 50 -5.37 8.55 28.05
N TYR A 51 -6.36 9.46 28.10
CA TYR A 51 -6.24 10.68 28.90
C TYR A 51 -6.05 10.39 30.39
N LYS A 52 -6.70 9.35 30.93
CA LYS A 52 -6.44 8.94 32.32
C LYS A 52 -4.99 8.50 32.51
N GLN A 53 -4.44 7.70 31.60
CA GLN A 53 -3.05 7.25 31.68
C GLN A 53 -2.06 8.42 31.57
N MET A 54 -2.28 9.36 30.64
CA MET A 54 -1.46 10.58 30.52
C MET A 54 -1.52 11.45 31.78
N LYS A 55 -2.70 11.59 32.41
CA LYS A 55 -2.86 12.30 33.69
C LYS A 55 -2.12 11.60 34.83
N VAL A 56 -2.16 10.27 34.90
CA VAL A 56 -1.39 9.49 35.90
C VAL A 56 0.11 9.63 35.70
N LEU A 57 0.58 9.75 34.45
CA LEU A 57 1.99 10.07 34.14
C LEU A 57 2.40 11.50 34.54
N GLY A 58 1.46 12.33 35.00
CA GLY A 58 1.74 13.68 35.46
C GLY A 58 1.81 14.74 34.36
N SER A 59 1.27 14.45 33.17
CA SER A 59 1.34 15.34 32.01
C SER A 59 0.63 16.68 32.27
N SER A 60 1.36 17.79 32.13
CA SER A 60 0.87 19.15 32.35
C SER A 60 0.27 19.81 31.09
N CYS A 61 -0.42 18.99 30.28
CA CYS A 61 -1.14 19.45 29.09
C CYS A 61 -2.27 20.41 29.46
N ASP A 62 -2.67 21.23 28.50
CA ASP A 62 -3.88 22.04 28.57
C ASP A 62 -5.12 21.18 28.26
N TRP A 63 -5.63 20.53 29.31
CA TRP A 63 -6.80 19.65 29.23
C TRP A 63 -8.10 20.37 28.82
N LEU A 64 -8.17 21.70 28.94
CA LEU A 64 -9.35 22.47 28.52
C LEU A 64 -9.45 22.58 27.00
N ARG A 65 -8.34 22.39 26.29
CA ARG A 65 -8.26 22.40 24.83
C ARG A 65 -8.08 20.99 24.25
N GLN A 66 -8.40 19.94 25.02
CA GLN A 66 -8.30 18.58 24.51
C GLN A 66 -9.21 18.41 23.29
N ASP A 67 -8.65 17.93 22.18
CA ASP A 67 -9.39 17.74 20.93
C ASP A 67 -9.43 16.25 20.56
N PHE A 68 -10.53 15.85 19.93
CA PHE A 68 -10.68 14.53 19.37
C PHE A 68 -10.86 14.61 17.85
N THR A 69 -10.16 13.75 17.10
CA THR A 69 -10.10 13.86 15.63
C THR A 69 -11.46 13.71 14.95
N MET A 70 -12.41 13.01 15.59
CA MET A 70 -13.78 12.88 15.10
C MET A 70 -14.79 13.79 15.82
N ASP A 71 -14.35 14.76 16.62
CA ASP A 71 -15.26 15.80 17.13
C ASP A 71 -15.85 16.60 15.98
N GLU A 72 -17.04 17.14 16.19
CA GLU A 72 -17.78 17.90 15.17
C GLU A 72 -16.95 19.08 14.63
N ASN A 73 -16.24 19.80 15.50
CA ASN A 73 -15.39 20.91 15.12
C ASN A 73 -14.23 20.46 14.21
N ILE A 74 -13.49 19.42 14.59
CA ILE A 74 -12.37 18.90 13.79
C ILE A 74 -12.87 18.31 12.46
N SER A 75 -13.99 17.59 12.49
CA SER A 75 -14.65 17.07 11.29
C SER A 75 -15.07 18.19 10.32
N ASN A 76 -15.56 19.32 10.84
CA ASN A 76 -15.87 20.49 10.03
C ASN A 76 -14.62 21.14 9.42
N ILE A 77 -13.51 21.20 10.15
CA ILE A 77 -12.22 21.69 9.64
C ILE A 77 -11.69 20.79 8.51
N VAL A 78 -11.77 19.46 8.66
CA VAL A 78 -11.35 18.52 7.60
C VAL A 78 -12.22 18.67 6.35
N LYS A 79 -13.54 18.80 6.50
CA LYS A 79 -14.46 19.05 5.38
C LYS A 79 -14.11 20.35 4.64
N GLU A 80 -13.87 21.44 5.37
CA GLU A 80 -13.46 22.73 4.78
C GLU A 80 -12.11 22.61 4.05
N ALA A 81 -11.12 21.96 4.67
CA ALA A 81 -9.82 21.73 4.05
C ALA A 81 -9.95 20.94 2.74
N PHE A 82 -10.76 19.87 2.74
CA PHE A 82 -11.05 19.08 1.54
C PHE A 82 -11.69 19.94 0.44
N THR A 83 -12.72 20.73 0.76
CA THR A 83 -13.39 21.62 -0.19
C THR A 83 -12.41 22.63 -0.80
N ARG A 84 -11.59 23.29 0.03
CA ARG A 84 -10.58 24.25 -0.45
C ARG A 84 -9.54 23.60 -1.35
N MET A 85 -9.08 22.40 -1.03
CA MET A 85 -8.12 21.67 -1.85
C MET A 85 -8.74 21.21 -3.18
N HIS A 86 -10.01 20.82 -3.17
CA HIS A 86 -10.77 20.50 -4.38
C HIS A 86 -10.99 21.74 -5.27
N GLU A 87 -11.40 22.88 -4.72
CA GLU A 87 -11.54 24.15 -5.45
C GLU A 87 -10.23 24.62 -6.09
N LYS A 88 -9.11 24.39 -5.40
CA LYS A 88 -7.75 24.65 -5.93
C LYS A 88 -7.26 23.58 -6.92
N LYS A 89 -8.09 22.59 -7.27
CA LYS A 89 -7.76 21.48 -8.18
C LYS A 89 -6.59 20.61 -7.72
N LEU A 90 -6.35 20.54 -6.41
CA LEU A 90 -5.36 19.64 -5.80
C LEU A 90 -5.94 18.26 -5.52
N ILE A 91 -7.27 18.15 -5.40
CA ILE A 91 -8.00 16.89 -5.23
C ILE A 91 -8.84 16.65 -6.49
N TYR A 92 -8.78 15.42 -7.00
CA TYR A 92 -9.58 14.98 -8.14
C TYR A 92 -9.99 13.52 -7.95
N ARG A 93 -10.96 13.07 -8.76
CA ARG A 93 -11.39 11.68 -8.81
C ARG A 93 -11.05 11.09 -10.18
N SER A 94 -10.28 10.01 -10.20
CA SER A 94 -9.94 9.26 -11.42
C SER A 94 -10.16 7.76 -11.20
N LYS A 95 -10.13 7.00 -12.31
CA LYS A 95 -10.01 5.55 -12.26
C LYS A 95 -8.52 5.21 -12.28
N GLN A 96 -8.05 4.52 -11.26
CA GLN A 96 -6.68 4.06 -11.12
C GLN A 96 -6.69 2.71 -10.41
N LEU A 97 -5.67 1.89 -10.64
CA LEU A 97 -5.45 0.70 -9.84
C LEU A 97 -5.13 1.12 -8.39
N VAL A 98 -5.78 0.49 -7.44
CA VAL A 98 -5.61 0.77 -6.00
C VAL A 98 -5.30 -0.53 -5.28
N ASN A 99 -4.55 -0.45 -4.19
CA ASN A 99 -4.36 -1.60 -3.32
C ASN A 99 -5.65 -1.84 -2.55
N TRP A 100 -6.16 -3.06 -2.61
CA TRP A 100 -7.40 -3.47 -1.95
C TRP A 100 -7.13 -4.58 -0.94
N SER A 101 -7.54 -4.37 0.31
CA SER A 101 -7.47 -5.41 1.33
C SER A 101 -8.79 -6.19 1.37
N CYS A 102 -8.73 -7.49 1.05
CA CYS A 102 -9.90 -8.38 1.15
C CYS A 102 -10.40 -8.54 2.59
N THR A 103 -9.50 -8.44 3.58
CA THR A 103 -9.84 -8.56 5.00
C THR A 103 -10.50 -7.29 5.52
N LEU A 104 -9.94 -6.12 5.22
CA LEU A 104 -10.50 -4.84 5.67
C LEU A 104 -11.68 -4.38 4.81
N LYS A 105 -11.83 -4.94 3.59
CA LYS A 105 -12.82 -4.55 2.58
C LYS A 105 -12.74 -3.06 2.25
N SER A 106 -11.51 -2.55 2.14
CA SER A 106 -11.22 -1.16 1.85
C SER A 106 -9.98 -1.03 0.96
N ALA A 107 -9.92 0.10 0.24
CA ALA A 107 -8.68 0.56 -0.37
C ALA A 107 -7.69 0.97 0.73
N ILE A 108 -6.42 0.68 0.51
CA ILE A 108 -5.30 1.05 1.39
C ILE A 108 -4.23 1.78 0.58
N SER A 109 -3.55 2.71 1.23
CA SER A 109 -2.46 3.49 0.66
C SER A 109 -1.15 2.70 0.63
N ASP A 110 -0.21 3.10 -0.23
CA ASP A 110 1.10 2.43 -0.34
C ASP A 110 1.90 2.46 0.97
N ILE A 111 1.71 3.49 1.81
CA ILE A 111 2.41 3.62 3.11
C ILE A 111 1.86 2.66 4.17
N GLU A 112 0.65 2.14 3.97
CA GLU A 112 0.03 1.14 4.85
C GLU A 112 0.42 -0.30 4.45
N ILE A 113 1.22 -0.46 3.39
CA ILE A 113 1.63 -1.77 2.87
C ILE A 113 3.04 -2.08 3.34
N GLU A 114 3.15 -3.12 4.15
CA GLU A 114 4.42 -3.74 4.47
C GLU A 114 4.78 -4.78 3.41
N LYS A 115 5.95 -4.62 2.78
CA LYS A 115 6.47 -5.56 1.78
C LYS A 115 7.40 -6.55 2.47
N MET A 116 7.03 -7.83 2.42
CA MET A 116 7.85 -8.93 2.91
C MET A 116 8.47 -9.69 1.74
N GLU A 117 9.80 -9.83 1.76
CA GLU A 117 10.51 -10.67 0.79
C GLU A 117 10.55 -12.13 1.27
N LEU A 118 10.21 -13.05 0.37
CA LEU A 118 10.16 -14.48 0.65
C LEU A 118 11.32 -15.20 -0.03
N LYS A 119 12.07 -15.99 0.74
CA LYS A 119 13.18 -16.80 0.23
C LYS A 119 12.67 -18.19 -0.13
N GLY A 120 12.23 -18.34 -1.39
CA GLY A 120 11.73 -19.61 -1.92
C GLY A 120 10.28 -19.92 -1.52
N ARG A 121 9.84 -21.13 -1.86
CA ARG A 121 8.45 -21.59 -1.65
C ARG A 121 8.12 -21.58 -0.16
N SER A 122 7.05 -20.89 0.19
CA SER A 122 6.67 -20.64 1.58
C SER A 122 5.15 -20.75 1.76
N LEU A 123 4.71 -21.36 2.85
CA LEU A 123 3.30 -21.40 3.24
C LEU A 123 3.03 -20.29 4.25
N ILE A 124 2.14 -19.37 3.91
CA ILE A 124 1.87 -18.18 4.73
C ILE A 124 0.40 -18.18 5.15
N PRO A 125 0.12 -18.00 6.45
CA PRO A 125 -1.25 -17.80 6.91
C PRO A 125 -1.78 -16.46 6.39
N VAL A 126 -2.88 -16.51 5.65
CA VAL A 126 -3.54 -15.30 5.12
C VAL A 126 -4.84 -15.06 5.90
N PRO A 127 -5.08 -13.86 6.45
CA PRO A 127 -6.31 -13.57 7.16
C PRO A 127 -7.56 -13.84 6.33
N GLY A 128 -8.46 -14.68 6.84
CA GLY A 128 -9.70 -15.09 6.18
C GLY A 128 -9.63 -16.43 5.44
N TYR A 129 -8.46 -17.08 5.38
CA TYR A 129 -8.31 -18.44 4.84
C TYR A 129 -8.15 -19.46 5.97
N GLU A 130 -8.76 -20.64 5.80
CA GLU A 130 -8.69 -21.74 6.79
C GLU A 130 -7.31 -22.41 6.83
N HIS A 131 -6.59 -22.38 5.71
CA HIS A 131 -5.29 -23.01 5.55
C HIS A 131 -4.26 -22.02 5.02
N PRO A 132 -2.97 -22.18 5.38
CA PRO A 132 -1.89 -21.41 4.80
C PRO A 132 -1.86 -21.52 3.27
N ILE A 133 -1.59 -20.40 2.60
CA ILE A 133 -1.52 -20.32 1.15
C ILE A 133 -0.06 -20.41 0.71
N GLU A 134 0.20 -21.12 -0.39
CA GLU A 134 1.54 -21.25 -0.95
C GLU A 134 1.92 -20.00 -1.75
N PHE A 135 3.07 -19.41 -1.42
CA PHE A 135 3.67 -18.28 -2.11
C PHE A 135 5.02 -18.65 -2.71
N SER A 136 5.51 -17.81 -3.63
CA SER A 136 6.79 -17.98 -4.35
C SER A 136 6.84 -19.21 -5.27
N VAL A 137 5.70 -19.60 -5.83
CA VAL A 137 5.62 -20.58 -6.92
C VAL A 137 5.73 -19.84 -8.24
N LEU A 138 6.74 -20.17 -9.04
CA LEU A 138 6.88 -19.67 -10.40
C LEU A 138 6.38 -20.71 -11.38
N ILE A 139 5.38 -20.35 -12.18
CA ILE A 139 4.75 -21.22 -13.17
C ILE A 139 5.16 -20.77 -14.56
N TYR A 140 5.56 -21.74 -15.38
CA TYR A 140 5.87 -21.55 -16.79
C TYR A 140 4.74 -22.09 -17.64
N PHE A 141 4.28 -21.28 -18.59
CA PHE A 141 3.27 -21.69 -19.55
C PHE A 141 3.56 -21.05 -20.91
N ALA A 142 3.02 -21.65 -21.97
CA ALA A 142 3.34 -21.26 -23.34
C ALA A 142 2.16 -20.60 -24.04
N TYR A 143 2.41 -19.50 -24.74
CA TYR A 143 1.51 -18.95 -25.75
C TYR A 143 1.94 -19.43 -27.14
N SER A 144 0.98 -19.78 -27.99
CA SER A 144 1.24 -20.11 -29.39
C SER A 144 1.32 -18.83 -30.22
N VAL A 145 2.40 -18.66 -30.96
CA VAL A 145 2.59 -17.50 -31.85
C VAL A 145 1.70 -17.67 -33.09
N GLU A 146 0.94 -16.63 -33.43
CA GLU A 146 0.00 -16.66 -34.54
C GLU A 146 0.73 -16.94 -35.87
N ASN A 147 0.13 -17.76 -36.73
CA ASN A 147 0.68 -18.13 -38.04
C ASN A 147 2.07 -18.78 -38.00
N SER A 148 2.47 -19.31 -36.84
CA SER A 148 3.70 -20.08 -36.69
C SER A 148 3.46 -21.29 -35.77
N GLY A 149 4.34 -22.30 -35.86
CA GLY A 149 4.38 -23.39 -34.88
C GLY A 149 5.12 -23.04 -33.59
N GLU A 150 5.63 -21.80 -33.49
CA GLU A 150 6.48 -21.36 -32.39
C GLU A 150 5.68 -21.05 -31.12
N LYS A 151 6.37 -21.09 -29.98
CA LYS A 151 5.78 -20.86 -28.66
C LYS A 151 6.65 -19.89 -27.87
N ILE A 152 5.99 -18.96 -27.18
CA ILE A 152 6.64 -18.08 -26.20
C ILE A 152 6.30 -18.60 -24.81
N ILE A 153 7.32 -18.92 -24.02
CA ILE A 153 7.16 -19.36 -22.64
C ILE A 153 7.15 -18.11 -21.76
N ALA A 154 6.10 -17.91 -20.98
CA ALA A 154 6.02 -16.86 -19.97
C ALA A 154 6.10 -17.45 -18.57
N ALA A 155 6.79 -16.75 -17.67
CA ALA A 155 6.87 -17.10 -16.25
C ALA A 155 5.97 -16.16 -15.44
N THR A 156 5.17 -16.71 -14.52
CA THR A 156 4.30 -15.93 -13.63
C THR A 156 4.13 -16.59 -12.27
N SER A 157 3.99 -15.80 -11.22
CA SER A 157 3.54 -16.26 -9.90
C SER A 157 2.02 -16.19 -9.72
N ARG A 158 1.30 -15.61 -10.69
CA ARG A 158 -0.15 -15.36 -10.65
C ARG A 158 -0.82 -15.90 -11.91
N LEU A 159 -0.86 -17.22 -12.05
CA LEU A 159 -1.42 -17.88 -13.24
C LEU A 159 -2.91 -17.59 -13.39
N GLU A 160 -3.65 -17.49 -12.28
CA GLU A 160 -5.08 -17.20 -12.23
C GLU A 160 -5.44 -15.88 -12.93
N THR A 161 -4.50 -14.93 -13.01
CA THR A 161 -4.71 -13.65 -13.68
C THR A 161 -4.52 -13.72 -15.21
N MET A 162 -4.15 -14.87 -15.78
CA MET A 162 -3.86 -15.03 -17.21
C MET A 162 -5.04 -14.74 -18.15
N LEU A 163 -6.27 -14.87 -17.65
CA LEU A 163 -7.47 -14.55 -18.42
C LEU A 163 -7.61 -13.03 -18.64
N GLY A 164 -6.98 -12.23 -17.78
CA GLY A 164 -6.91 -10.77 -17.91
C GLY A 164 -5.77 -10.27 -18.79
N ASP A 165 -4.93 -11.15 -19.34
CA ASP A 165 -3.72 -10.71 -20.06
C ASP A 165 -4.06 -9.88 -21.30
N THR A 166 -3.38 -8.76 -21.50
CA THR A 166 -3.60 -7.88 -22.65
C THR A 166 -2.43 -7.86 -23.62
N ALA A 167 -1.25 -8.32 -23.21
CA ALA A 167 -0.05 -8.41 -24.02
C ALA A 167 0.95 -9.43 -23.43
N VAL A 168 1.92 -9.83 -24.24
CA VAL A 168 3.15 -10.49 -23.79
C VAL A 168 4.30 -9.53 -24.07
N VAL A 169 5.16 -9.30 -23.09
CA VAL A 169 6.31 -8.40 -23.22
C VAL A 169 7.60 -9.22 -23.16
N VAL A 170 8.51 -8.93 -24.09
CA VAL A 170 9.85 -9.52 -24.15
C VAL A 170 10.90 -8.40 -24.08
N HIS A 171 12.13 -8.75 -23.71
CA HIS A 171 13.22 -7.77 -23.76
C HIS A 171 13.60 -7.45 -25.23
N PRO A 172 13.81 -6.18 -25.63
CA PRO A 172 14.11 -5.80 -27.02
C PRO A 172 15.39 -6.41 -27.58
N ASP A 173 16.38 -6.69 -26.73
CA ASP A 173 17.67 -7.26 -27.16
C ASP A 173 17.74 -8.79 -27.02
N ASP A 174 16.64 -9.46 -26.66
CA ASP A 174 16.64 -10.92 -26.56
C ASP A 174 16.61 -11.56 -27.95
N GLU A 175 17.76 -12.12 -28.35
CA GLU A 175 17.95 -12.81 -29.65
C GLU A 175 16.89 -13.90 -29.91
N ARG A 176 16.33 -14.53 -28.87
CA ARG A 176 15.30 -15.58 -29.02
C ARG A 176 13.99 -15.06 -29.60
N TYR A 177 13.69 -13.77 -29.40
CA TYR A 177 12.38 -13.18 -29.71
C TYR A 177 12.42 -12.03 -30.70
N LYS A 178 13.60 -11.69 -31.26
CA LYS A 178 13.76 -10.59 -32.22
C LYS A 178 12.81 -10.68 -33.41
N ASP A 179 12.64 -11.88 -33.96
CA ASP A 179 11.75 -12.13 -35.09
C ASP A 179 10.26 -12.10 -34.71
N LEU A 180 9.94 -12.03 -33.43
CA LEU A 180 8.58 -12.05 -32.89
C LEU A 180 8.09 -10.66 -32.44
N HIS A 181 8.93 -9.63 -32.52
CA HIS A 181 8.54 -8.27 -32.18
C HIS A 181 7.36 -7.77 -33.02
N GLY A 182 6.31 -7.28 -32.36
CA GLY A 182 5.11 -6.77 -33.02
C GLY A 182 4.21 -7.85 -33.63
N LYS A 183 4.56 -9.14 -33.52
CA LYS A 183 3.66 -10.25 -33.84
C LYS A 183 2.62 -10.45 -32.74
N TYR A 184 1.75 -11.42 -32.94
CA TYR A 184 0.67 -11.75 -32.01
C TYR A 184 0.82 -13.19 -31.52
N VAL A 185 0.34 -13.44 -30.32
CA VAL A 185 0.13 -14.78 -29.77
C VAL A 185 -1.35 -15.03 -29.51
N GLN A 186 -1.73 -16.30 -29.55
CA GLN A 186 -3.06 -16.76 -29.17
C GLN A 186 -3.12 -17.02 -27.67
N GLN A 187 -4.12 -16.46 -26.98
CA GLN A 187 -4.37 -16.78 -25.58
C GLN A 187 -4.81 -18.26 -25.45
N PRO A 188 -4.26 -19.06 -24.51
CA PRO A 188 -4.47 -20.52 -24.51
C PRO A 188 -5.89 -21.02 -24.28
N PHE A 189 -6.74 -20.23 -23.62
CA PHE A 189 -8.10 -20.58 -23.16
C PHE A 189 -9.21 -19.76 -23.80
N LEU A 190 -8.88 -18.59 -24.34
CA LEU A 190 -9.81 -17.62 -24.92
C LEU A 190 -9.46 -17.42 -26.39
N GLN A 191 -10.48 -17.17 -27.22
CA GLN A 191 -10.29 -16.77 -28.62
C GLN A 191 -9.88 -15.29 -28.73
N ARG A 192 -8.78 -14.92 -28.04
CA ARG A 192 -8.23 -13.57 -28.01
C ARG A 192 -6.77 -13.60 -28.48
N ARG A 193 -6.44 -12.69 -29.39
CA ARG A 193 -5.06 -12.41 -29.79
C ARG A 193 -4.42 -11.40 -28.84
N LEU A 194 -3.15 -11.60 -28.50
CA LEU A 194 -2.36 -10.71 -27.65
C LEU A 194 -1.14 -10.21 -28.43
N PRO A 195 -0.87 -8.90 -28.49
CA PRO A 195 0.35 -8.39 -29.11
C PRO A 195 1.59 -8.78 -28.29
N ILE A 196 2.69 -9.00 -29.01
CA ILE A 196 4.04 -9.12 -28.46
C ILE A 196 4.69 -7.74 -28.51
N LEU A 197 4.97 -7.20 -27.33
CA LEU A 197 5.59 -5.88 -27.15
C LEU A 197 7.01 -6.05 -26.60
N THR A 198 7.83 -5.00 -26.74
CA THR A 198 9.19 -4.97 -26.20
C THR A 198 9.29 -3.93 -25.08
N ASP A 199 9.97 -4.29 -23.99
CA ASP A 199 10.26 -3.36 -22.88
C ASP A 199 11.59 -3.73 -22.20
N THR A 200 12.42 -2.73 -21.93
CA THR A 200 13.72 -2.88 -21.24
C THR A 200 13.59 -3.23 -19.75
N MET A 201 12.41 -3.04 -19.16
CA MET A 201 12.12 -3.40 -17.77
C MET A 201 12.01 -4.92 -17.58
N VAL A 202 11.82 -5.69 -18.65
CA VAL A 202 11.84 -7.15 -18.60
C VAL A 202 13.30 -7.61 -18.56
N GLY A 203 13.73 -8.16 -17.44
CA GLY A 203 15.12 -8.62 -17.29
C GLY A 203 15.47 -9.74 -18.28
N PRO A 204 16.52 -9.58 -19.11
CA PRO A 204 16.96 -10.63 -20.05
C PRO A 204 17.56 -11.85 -19.33
N ALA A 205 17.85 -11.72 -18.04
CA ALA A 205 18.40 -12.78 -17.20
C ALA A 205 17.34 -13.66 -16.52
N PHE A 206 16.05 -13.34 -16.67
CA PHE A 206 14.98 -14.21 -16.17
C PHE A 206 14.76 -15.34 -17.17
N ASP A 207 14.72 -16.59 -16.69
CA ASP A 207 14.81 -17.83 -17.50
C ASP A 207 13.96 -17.82 -18.79
N SER A 208 12.73 -17.31 -18.69
CA SER A 208 11.81 -17.18 -19.84
C SER A 208 11.98 -15.92 -20.67
N SER A 209 12.47 -14.81 -20.08
CA SER A 209 12.62 -13.46 -20.67
C SER A 209 11.38 -12.90 -21.40
N ALA A 210 10.25 -13.56 -21.23
CA ALA A 210 8.93 -13.11 -21.60
C ALA A 210 8.02 -13.09 -20.37
N VAL A 211 7.25 -12.02 -20.22
CA VAL A 211 6.36 -11.76 -19.11
C VAL A 211 4.97 -11.47 -19.64
N LYS A 212 3.94 -12.00 -18.98
CA LYS A 212 2.55 -11.68 -19.29
C LYS A 212 2.17 -10.34 -18.67
N VAL A 213 1.37 -9.53 -19.38
CA VAL A 213 0.91 -8.22 -18.88
C VAL A 213 -0.57 -8.27 -18.55
N THR A 214 -0.91 -7.92 -17.31
CA THR A 214 -2.30 -7.93 -16.81
C THR A 214 -2.62 -6.61 -16.09
N PRO A 215 -2.93 -5.53 -16.82
CA PRO A 215 -3.01 -4.18 -16.25
C PRO A 215 -4.07 -4.01 -15.15
N ALA A 216 -5.09 -4.87 -15.12
CA ALA A 216 -6.14 -4.82 -14.11
C ALA A 216 -5.71 -5.39 -12.74
N HIS A 217 -4.55 -6.07 -12.68
CA HIS A 217 -4.10 -6.81 -11.50
C HIS A 217 -2.63 -6.57 -11.14
N ASP A 218 -1.89 -5.82 -11.95
CA ASP A 218 -0.51 -5.43 -11.67
C ASP A 218 -0.33 -3.92 -11.94
N HIS A 219 0.44 -3.27 -11.08
CA HIS A 219 0.84 -1.87 -11.25
C HIS A 219 1.99 -1.72 -12.25
N LYS A 220 2.67 -2.82 -12.59
CA LYS A 220 3.85 -2.90 -13.47
C LYS A 220 3.55 -3.62 -14.77
#